data_AF-A0A1W6LNG8-F1
#
_entry.id   AF-A0A1W6LNG8-F1
#
_cell.length_a   1.000
_cell.length_b   1.000
_cell.length_c   1.000
_cell.angle_alpha   90.00
_cell.angle_beta   90.00
_cell.angle_gamma   90.00
#
_symmetry.space_group_name_H-M   'P 1'
#
loop_
_entity.id
_entity.type
_entity.pdbx_description
1 polymer ?
#
loop_
_entity_poly.entity_id
_entity_poly.type
_entity_poly.pdbx_seq_one_letter_code
_entity_poly.pdbx_strand_id
1 'polypeptide(L)' 'MYMGIESGFVFTGYILCIASAVLCVVYGLLNWNKGSEKVDIEDVKWADKEKDVEKEF' A
#
# COMPACT_ATOMS: atom_id res chain seq x y z
N MET A 1 -8.95 1.64 -39.08
CA MET A 1 -9.02 2.87 -38.28
C MET A 1 -10.05 2.69 -37.17
N TYR A 2 -9.64 2.15 -36.01
CA TYR A 2 -10.46 2.19 -34.80
C TYR A 2 -10.04 3.46 -34.04
N MET A 3 -10.89 4.49 -34.00
CA MET A 3 -10.67 5.73 -33.23
C MET A 3 -9.30 6.43 -33.39
N GLY A 4 -8.85 6.69 -34.62
CA GLY A 4 -7.70 7.59 -34.86
C GLY A 4 -6.34 7.14 -34.33
N ILE A 5 -6.22 5.95 -33.74
CA ILE A 5 -4.94 5.34 -33.36
C ILE A 5 -4.55 4.34 -34.44
N GLU A 6 -3.40 4.57 -35.06
CA GLU A 6 -2.96 3.90 -36.29
C GLU A 6 -2.55 2.43 -36.08
N SER A 7 -2.29 2.01 -34.84
CA SER A 7 -1.68 0.72 -34.53
C SER A 7 -2.26 0.09 -33.27
N GLY A 8 -2.78 -1.15 -33.40
CA GLY A 8 -3.34 -1.93 -32.27
C GLY A 8 -2.35 -2.11 -31.11
N PHE A 9 -1.04 -1.99 -31.37
CA PHE A 9 0.01 -2.00 -30.35
C PHE A 9 -0.11 -0.87 -29.32
N VAL A 10 -0.55 0.32 -29.73
CA VAL A 10 -0.69 1.47 -28.82
C VAL A 10 -1.83 1.22 -27.83
N PHE A 11 -2.95 0.67 -28.30
CA PHE A 11 -4.08 0.28 -27.46
C PHE A 11 -3.67 -0.78 -26.43
N THR A 12 -2.93 -1.80 -26.86
CA THR A 12 -2.37 -2.82 -25.96
C THR A 12 -1.42 -2.20 -24.93
N GLY A 13 -0.59 -1.22 -25.34
CA GLY A 13 0.30 -0.49 -24.42
C GLY A 13 -0.47 0.24 -23.31
N TYR A 14 -1.55 0.94 -23.64
CA TYR A 14 -2.42 1.57 -22.64
C TYR A 14 -3.04 0.56 -21.68
N ILE A 15 -3.56 -0.56 -22.19
CA ILE A 15 -4.10 -1.64 -21.34
C ILE A 15 -3.03 -2.18 -20.40
N LEU A 16 -1.81 -2.40 -20.89
CA LEU A 16 -0.70 -2.93 -20.10
C LEU A 16 -0.29 -1.96 -18.98
N CYS A 17 -0.24 -0.66 -19.26
CA CYS A 17 0.04 0.36 -18.25
C CYS A 17 -1.02 0.38 -17.16
N ILE A 18 -2.31 0.31 -17.53
CA ILE A 18 -3.41 0.26 -16.56
C ILE A 18 -3.32 -1.03 -15.74
N ALA A 19 -3.08 -2.17 -16.38
CA ALA A 19 -2.93 -3.45 -15.70
C ALA A 19 -1.76 -3.44 -14.70
N SER A 20 -0.62 -2.85 -15.09
CA SER A 20 0.55 -2.69 -14.22
C SER A 20 0.23 -1.83 -12.99
N ALA A 21 -0.43 -0.68 -13.19
CA ALA A 21 -0.85 0.19 -12.09
C ALA A 21 -1.79 -0.54 -11.12
N VAL A 22 -2.76 -1.31 -11.64
CA VAL A 22 -3.68 -2.11 -10.83
C VAL A 22 -2.92 -3.18 -10.05
N LEU A 23 -1.98 -3.90 -10.67
CA LEU A 23 -1.15 -4.90 -10.00
C LEU A 23 -0.34 -4.29 -8.84
N CYS A 24 0.25 -3.11 -9.03
CA CYS A 24 0.97 -2.39 -7.97
C CYS A 24 0.06 -2.05 -6.79
N VAL A 25 -1.14 -1.52 -7.05
CA VAL A 25 -2.10 -1.17 -6.01
C VAL A 25 -2.60 -2.41 -5.27
N VAL A 26 -2.98 -3.48 -6.00
CA VAL A 26 -3.46 -4.73 -5.41
C VAL A 26 -2.38 -5.38 -4.56
N TYR A 27 -1.15 -5.46 -5.07
CA TYR A 27 -0.02 -5.99 -4.31
C TYR A 27 0.26 -5.16 -3.06
N GLY A 28 0.25 -3.83 -3.18
CA GLY A 28 0.36 -2.90 -2.06
C GLY A 28 -0.69 -3.19 -1.01
N LEU A 29 -1.97 -3.25 -1.37
CA LEU A 29 -3.08 -3.53 -0.44
C LEU A 29 -2.95 -4.90 0.24
N LEU A 30 -2.59 -5.94 -0.49
CA LEU A 30 -2.43 -7.29 0.06
C LEU A 30 -1.21 -7.40 1.00
N ASN A 31 -0.14 -6.66 0.72
CA ASN A 31 1.11 -6.74 1.48
C ASN A 31 1.23 -5.66 2.56
N TRP A 32 0.40 -4.61 2.53
CA TRP A 32 0.42 -3.47 3.46
C TRP A 32 0.35 -3.91 4.93
N ASN A 33 -0.43 -4.96 5.22
CA ASN A 33 -0.66 -5.44 6.57
C ASN A 33 0.14 -6.70 6.95
N LYS A 34 1.06 -7.15 6.08
CA LYS A 34 1.92 -8.32 6.36
C LYS A 34 3.20 -7.96 7.11
N GLY A 35 3.63 -6.71 7.02
CA GLY A 35 4.84 -6.20 7.67
C GLY A 35 4.59 -5.51 9.01
N SER A 36 3.34 -5.48 9.51
CA SER A 36 3.09 -5.04 10.87
C SER A 36 3.71 -6.09 11.80
N GLU A 37 4.87 -5.75 12.34
CA GLU A 37 5.43 -6.40 13.52
C GLU A 37 4.27 -6.67 14.48
N LYS A 38 4.14 -7.92 14.93
CA LYS A 38 3.10 -8.26 15.90
C LYS A 38 3.42 -7.38 17.10
N VAL A 39 2.56 -6.41 17.38
CA VAL A 39 2.75 -5.49 18.50
C VAL A 39 2.97 -6.35 19.74
N ASP A 40 4.21 -6.35 20.24
CA ASP A 40 4.54 -7.14 21.40
C ASP A 40 3.80 -6.54 22.60
N ILE A 41 3.34 -7.38 23.51
CA ILE A 41 2.62 -6.94 24.70
C ILE A 41 3.53 -6.05 25.57
N GLU A 42 4.85 -6.20 25.46
CA GLU A 42 5.83 -5.31 26.08
C GLU A 42 5.82 -3.90 25.48
N ASP A 43 5.72 -3.74 24.15
CA ASP A 43 5.66 -2.43 23.50
C ASP A 43 4.40 -1.65 23.91
N VAL A 44 3.27 -2.35 24.07
CA VAL A 44 2.02 -1.74 24.57
C VAL A 44 2.18 -1.22 26.00
N LYS A 45 2.84 -2.01 26.87
CA LYS A 45 3.08 -1.64 28.27
C LYS A 45 4.04 -0.46 28.41
N TRP A 46 5.04 -0.35 27.54
CA TRP A 46 5.94 0.80 27.50
C TRP A 46 5.22 2.07 27.05
N ALA A 47 4.41 1.99 25.97
CA ALA A 47 3.64 3.13 25.48
C ALA A 47 2.63 3.68 26.50
N ASP A 48 2.03 2.81 27.32
CA ASP A 48 1.15 3.26 28.41
C ASP A 48 1.93 3.91 29.57
N LYS A 49 3.12 3.40 29.92
CA LYS A 49 3.97 4.04 30.94
C LYS A 49 4.44 5.42 30.53
N GLU A 50 4.80 5.63 29.26
CA GLU A 50 5.24 6.95 28.78
C GLU A 50 4.12 8.00 28.92
N LYS A 51 2.87 7.63 28.62
CA LYS A 51 1.70 8.50 28.78
C LYS A 51 1.41 8.84 30.24
N ASP A 52 1.71 7.91 31.16
CA ASP A 52 1.51 8.14 32.59
C ASP A 52 2.55 9.13 33.13
N VAL A 53 3.81 8.96 32.73
CA VAL A 53 4.92 9.86 33.08
C VAL A 53 4.69 11.27 32.52
N GLU A 54 4.22 11.41 31.27
CA GLU A 54 3.92 12.72 30.67
C GLU A 54 2.78 13.48 31.37
N LYS A 55 1.82 12.76 31.98
CA LYS A 55 0.72 13.38 32.74
C LYS A 55 1.11 13.81 34.14
N GLU A 56 2.21 13.28 34.69
CA GLU A 56 2.72 13.63 36.02
C GLU A 56 3.67 14.85 36.01
N PHE A 57 4.07 15.35 34.83
CA PHE A 57 4.84 16.59 34.64
C PHE A 57 3.95 17.77 34.22
#